data_AF-R2RYY6-F1
#
_entry.id   AF-R2RYY6-F1
#
_cell.length_a   1.000
_cell.length_b   1.000
_cell.length_c   1.000
_cell.angle_alpha   90.00
_cell.angle_beta   90.00
_cell.angle_gamma   90.00
#
_symmetry.space_group_name_H-M   'P 1'
#
loop_
_entity.id
_entity.type
_entity.pdbx_description
1 polymer ?
#
loop_
_entity_poly.entity_id
_entity_poly.type
_entity_poly.pdbx_seq_one_letter_code
_entity_poly.pdbx_strand_id
1 'polypeptide(L)'
;MDYEKTFKIESLNEFSRNVYNRVLRYVVNHQIDRQNKNDLYAELLDQLKGMLQMNLFEMSMSDLAKVESYWNAMDVYTKSITDQKAVEQYV
;
A
#
# COMPACT_ATOMS: atom_id res chain seq x y z
N MET A 1 14.99 -7.01 -22.58
CA MET A 1 13.95 -6.76 -21.55
C MET A 1 13.13 -8.04 -21.47
N ASP A 2 13.06 -8.64 -20.30
CA ASP A 2 12.37 -9.92 -20.09
C ASP A 2 10.86 -9.65 -19.91
N TYR A 3 10.03 -10.21 -20.79
CA TYR A 3 8.57 -10.02 -20.78
C TYR A 3 7.97 -10.37 -19.43
N GLU A 4 8.43 -11.47 -18.81
CA GLU A 4 7.95 -11.92 -17.51
C GLU A 4 8.22 -10.88 -16.41
N LYS A 5 9.44 -10.31 -16.42
CA LYS A 5 9.81 -9.25 -15.47
C LYS A 5 8.99 -7.99 -15.68
N THR A 6 8.79 -7.55 -16.92
CA THR A 6 7.97 -6.36 -17.22
C THR A 6 6.52 -6.55 -16.76
N PHE A 7 5.91 -7.70 -17.08
CA PHE A 7 4.55 -8.02 -16.67
C PHE A 7 4.39 -8.05 -15.14
N LYS A 8 5.35 -8.64 -14.43
CA LYS A 8 5.36 -8.67 -12.96
C LYS A 8 5.45 -7.26 -12.36
N ILE A 9 6.30 -6.40 -12.93
CA ILE A 9 6.45 -5.01 -12.49
C ILE A 9 5.14 -4.23 -12.70
N GLU A 10 4.48 -4.38 -13.84
CA GLU A 10 3.19 -3.72 -14.12
C GLU A 10 2.11 -4.15 -13.13
N SER A 11 1.98 -5.46 -12.91
CA SER A 11 1.03 -6.03 -11.93
C SER A 11 1.30 -5.51 -10.52
N LEU A 12 2.57 -5.44 -10.10
CA LEU A 12 2.96 -4.90 -8.79
C LEU A 12 2.65 -3.40 -8.67
N ASN A 13 2.90 -2.62 -9.72
CA ASN A 13 2.60 -1.18 -9.74
C ASN A 13 1.10 -0.92 -9.62
N GLU A 14 0.27 -1.69 -10.31
CA GLU A 14 -1.19 -1.56 -10.20
C GLU A 14 -1.67 -1.95 -8.80
N PHE A 15 -1.23 -3.11 -8.30
CA PHE A 15 -1.63 -3.62 -7.00
C PHE A 15 -1.22 -2.67 -5.85
N SER A 16 0.02 -2.22 -5.83
CA SER A 16 0.54 -1.30 -4.81
C SER A 16 -0.20 0.04 -4.78
N ARG A 17 -0.55 0.59 -5.94
CA ARG A 17 -1.38 1.81 -6.03
C ARG A 17 -2.76 1.59 -5.44
N ASN A 18 -3.36 0.42 -5.63
CA ASN A 18 -4.67 0.10 -5.03
C ASN A 18 -4.58 0.05 -3.49
N VAL A 19 -3.53 -0.56 -2.93
CA VAL A 19 -3.29 -0.60 -1.48
C VAL A 19 -3.08 0.82 -0.92
N TYR A 20 -2.21 1.61 -1.56
CA TYR A 20 -1.97 3.00 -1.16
C TYR A 20 -3.25 3.84 -1.21
N ASN A 21 -4.02 3.73 -2.29
CA ASN A 21 -5.24 4.51 -2.48
C ASN A 21 -6.32 4.19 -1.42
N ARG A 22 -6.36 2.97 -0.88
CA ARG A 22 -7.25 2.60 0.22
C ARG A 22 -6.94 3.44 1.47
N VAL A 23 -5.68 3.50 1.87
CA VAL A 23 -5.24 4.28 3.03
C VAL A 23 -5.44 5.77 2.76
N LEU A 24 -5.09 6.25 1.57
CA LEU A 24 -5.29 7.65 1.19
C LEU A 24 -6.76 8.06 1.31
N ARG A 25 -7.69 7.23 0.82
CA ARG A 25 -9.13 7.49 0.94
C ARG A 25 -9.56 7.55 2.40
N TYR A 26 -9.06 6.63 3.24
CA TYR A 26 -9.36 6.65 4.66
C TYR A 26 -8.88 7.95 5.33
N VAL A 27 -7.63 8.35 5.11
CA VAL A 27 -7.03 9.61 5.60
C VAL A 27 -7.85 10.82 5.16
N VAL A 28 -8.23 10.89 3.89
CA VAL A 28 -9.02 12.00 3.34
C VAL A 28 -10.43 12.04 3.94
N ASN A 29 -11.12 10.90 4.01
CA ASN A 29 -12.49 10.84 4.50
C ASN A 29 -12.61 11.15 6.00
N HIS A 30 -11.57 10.85 6.79
CA HIS A 30 -11.53 11.12 8.23
C HIS A 30 -10.79 12.42 8.57
N GLN A 31 -10.42 13.23 7.57
CA GLN A 31 -9.72 14.51 7.75
C GLN A 31 -8.44 14.40 8.59
N ILE A 32 -7.75 13.27 8.51
CA ILE A 32 -6.50 13.05 9.23
C ILE A 32 -5.43 14.00 8.70
N ASP A 33 -4.74 14.69 9.61
CA ASP A 33 -3.62 15.56 9.25
C ASP A 33 -2.44 14.71 8.75
N ARG A 34 -2.15 14.84 7.46
CA ARG A 34 -1.05 14.14 6.77
C ARG A 34 0.33 14.52 7.28
N GLN A 35 0.47 15.64 8.01
CA GLN A 35 1.74 16.06 8.60
C GLN A 35 1.93 15.52 10.02
N ASN A 36 0.88 14.95 10.63
CA ASN A 36 0.96 14.41 11.98
C ASN A 36 1.63 13.03 11.97
N LYS A 37 2.94 12.99 12.15
CA LYS A 37 3.72 11.74 12.22
C LYS A 37 3.41 10.85 13.43
N ASN A 38 2.61 11.33 14.38
CA ASN A 38 2.12 10.50 15.49
C ASN A 38 0.81 9.78 15.12
N ASP A 39 0.18 10.13 14.00
CA ASP A 39 -1.00 9.41 13.50
C ASP A 39 -0.57 8.19 12.68
N LEU A 40 -1.14 7.04 13.03
CA LEU A 40 -0.86 5.75 12.39
C LEU A 40 -1.08 5.80 10.87
N TYR A 41 -2.19 6.39 10.42
CA TYR A 41 -2.58 6.39 9.02
C TYR A 41 -1.75 7.39 8.21
N ALA A 42 -1.38 8.53 8.80
CA ALA A 42 -0.49 9.50 8.17
C ALA A 42 0.91 8.91 7.96
N GLU A 43 1.48 8.29 8.99
CA GLU A 43 2.80 7.65 8.92
C GLU A 43 2.81 6.46 7.95
N LEU A 44 1.77 5.61 7.99
CA LEU A 44 1.63 4.50 7.05
C LEU A 44 1.54 5.00 5.59
N LEU A 45 0.77 6.06 5.35
CA LEU A 45 0.63 6.63 4.01
C LEU A 45 1.98 7.10 3.45
N ASP A 46 2.81 7.73 4.28
CA ASP A 46 4.16 8.17 3.90
C ASP A 46 5.09 6.97 3.63
N GLN A 47 5.03 5.92 4.43
CA GLN A 47 5.80 4.68 4.20
C GLN A 47 5.42 4.02 2.87
N LEU A 48 4.12 3.87 2.59
CA LEU A 48 3.63 3.31 1.32
C LEU A 48 4.03 4.17 0.13
N LYS A 49 3.99 5.50 0.26
CA LYS A 49 4.45 6.43 -0.78
C LYS A 49 5.94 6.24 -1.09
N GLY A 50 6.78 6.04 -0.07
CA GLY A 50 8.20 5.73 -0.25
C GLY A 50 8.39 4.44 -1.04
N MET A 51 7.64 3.39 -0.71
CA MET A 51 7.71 2.10 -1.42
C MET A 51 7.25 2.18 -2.88
N LEU A 52 6.27 3.04 -3.20
CA LEU A 52 5.84 3.29 -4.58
C LEU A 52 6.91 3.96 -5.46
N GLN A 53 7.90 4.62 -4.85
CA GLN A 53 8.96 5.34 -5.57
C GLN A 53 10.18 4.46 -5.89
N MET A 54 10.19 3.19 -5.46
CA MET A 54 11.29 2.28 -5.72
C MET A 54 11.43 1.96 -7.22
N ASN A 55 12.67 1.89 -7.71
CA ASN A 55 12.94 1.47 -9.08
C ASN A 55 12.90 -0.06 -9.23
N LEU A 56 11.71 -0.60 -9.51
CA LEU A 56 11.50 -2.05 -9.68
C LEU A 56 12.27 -2.65 -10.88
N PHE A 57 12.63 -1.83 -11.88
CA PHE A 57 13.35 -2.32 -13.07
C PHE A 57 14.78 -2.74 -12.77
N GLU A 58 15.40 -2.17 -11.73
CA GLU A 58 16.76 -2.52 -11.29
C GLU A 58 16.79 -3.76 -10.38
N MET A 59 15.64 -4.24 -9.91
CA MET A 59 15.54 -5.36 -8.98
C MET A 59 15.68 -6.73 -9.66
N SER A 60 16.19 -7.71 -8.92
CA SER A 60 16.15 -9.11 -9.35
C SER A 60 14.73 -9.69 -9.25
N MET A 61 14.43 -10.80 -9.94
CA MET A 61 13.14 -11.49 -9.79
C MET A 61 12.88 -11.95 -8.34
N SER A 62 13.93 -12.32 -7.60
CA SER A 62 13.83 -12.66 -6.18
C SER A 62 13.42 -11.45 -5.34
N ASP A 63 13.98 -10.27 -5.61
CA ASP A 63 13.62 -9.05 -4.89
C ASP A 63 12.22 -8.57 -5.25
N LEU A 64 11.79 -8.74 -6.51
CA LEU A 64 10.40 -8.49 -6.90
C LEU A 64 9.42 -9.40 -6.16
N ALA A 65 9.78 -10.65 -5.86
CA ALA A 65 8.95 -11.54 -5.04
C ALA A 65 8.86 -11.10 -3.56
N LYS A 66 9.91 -10.46 -3.03
CA LYS A 66 9.87 -9.84 -1.69
C LYS A 66 8.99 -8.60 -1.68
N VAL A 67 9.08 -7.75 -2.71
CA VAL A 67 8.21 -6.58 -2.89
C VAL A 67 6.74 -7.02 -3.00
N GLU A 68 6.46 -8.08 -3.75
CA GLU A 68 5.12 -8.68 -3.84
C GLU A 68 4.62 -9.12 -2.47
N SER A 69 5.45 -9.86 -1.71
CA SER A 69 5.11 -10.32 -0.37
C SER A 69 4.85 -9.17 0.59
N TYR A 70 5.64 -8.09 0.50
CA TYR A 70 5.42 -6.86 1.25
C TYR A 70 4.05 -6.25 0.93
N TRP A 71 3.73 -6.05 -0.35
CA TRP A 71 2.45 -5.44 -0.73
C TRP A 71 1.25 -6.33 -0.38
N ASN A 72 1.39 -7.66 -0.43
CA ASN A 72 0.36 -8.58 0.05
C ASN A 72 0.11 -8.43 1.55
N ALA A 73 1.17 -8.33 2.35
CA ALA A 73 1.04 -8.07 3.78
C ALA A 73 0.38 -6.70 4.05
N MET A 74 0.75 -5.67 3.29
CA MET A 74 0.14 -4.35 3.40
C MET A 74 -1.32 -4.34 2.93
N ASP A 75 -1.69 -5.13 1.92
CA ASP A 75 -3.09 -5.25 1.50
C ASP A 75 -3.97 -5.79 2.62
N VAL A 76 -3.52 -6.87 3.28
CA VAL A 76 -4.22 -7.47 4.43
C VAL A 76 -4.29 -6.49 5.60
N TYR A 77 -3.16 -5.87 5.95
CA TYR A 77 -3.10 -4.93 7.07
C TYR A 77 -3.96 -3.69 6.85
N THR A 78 -3.88 -3.08 5.67
CA THR A 78 -4.65 -1.86 5.38
C THR A 78 -6.14 -2.15 5.36
N LYS A 79 -6.60 -3.29 4.83
CA LYS A 79 -8.01 -3.70 4.94
C LYS A 79 -8.47 -3.78 6.39
N SER A 80 -7.70 -4.43 7.26
CA SER A 80 -8.12 -4.62 8.66
C SER A 80 -8.26 -3.32 9.45
N ILE A 81 -7.46 -2.30 9.12
CA ILE A 81 -7.49 -1.00 9.81
C ILE A 81 -8.40 0.05 9.15
N THR A 82 -8.84 -0.16 7.89
CA THR A 82 -9.73 0.78 7.18
C THR A 82 -11.16 0.29 7.01
N ASP A 83 -11.43 -1.02 7.10
CA ASP A 83 -12.76 -1.59 6.90
C ASP A 83 -13.60 -1.50 8.20
N GLN A 84 -14.19 -0.33 8.46
CA GLN A 84 -15.07 -0.07 9.62
C GLN A 84 -16.54 -0.52 9.44
N LYS A 85 -16.85 -1.49 8.56
CA LYS A 85 -18.20 -2.10 8.56
C LYS A 85 -18.51 -2.94 9.82
N ALA A 86 -17.52 -3.17 10.71
CA ALA A 86 -17.65 -4.09 11.84
C ALA A 86 -18.01 -3.43 13.20
N VAL A 87 -17.95 -2.10 13.34
CA VAL A 87 -18.07 -1.45 14.67
C VAL A 87 -19.40 -0.72 14.89
N GLU A 88 -20.12 -0.35 13.82
CA GLU A 88 -21.38 0.42 13.95
C GLU A 88 -22.66 -0.44 13.99
N GLN A 89 -22.57 -1.77 13.89
CA GLN A 89 -23.74 -2.66 14.01
C GLN A 89 -24.04 -3.13 15.45
N TYR A 90 -23.33 -2.58 16.45
CA TYR A 90 -23.49 -2.98 17.85
C TYR A 90 -23.63 -1.80 18.83
N VAL A 91 -24.14 -0.65 18.38
CA VAL A 91 -24.54 0.48 19.25
C VAL A 91 -25.99 0.85 19.00
#